data_AF-A0A0N1F4V0-F1
#
_entry.id   AF-A0A0N1F4V0-F1
#
_cell.length_a   1.000
_cell.length_b   1.000
_cell.length_c   1.000
_cell.angle_alpha   90.00
_cell.angle_beta   90.00
_cell.angle_gamma   90.00
#
_symmetry.space_group_name_H-M   'P 1'
#
loop_
_entity.id
_entity.type
_entity.pdbx_description
1 polymer ?
#
loop_
_entity_poly.entity_id
_entity_poly.type
_entity_poly.pdbx_seq_one_letter_code
_entity_poly.pdbx_strand_id
1 'polypeptide(L)' 'MTYKRQIDRLPIVPADAKEHNVTCHFCIAGCGYKAYTWGINKQGGTEPGQNKFKADLTKQQGAESAA' A
#
# COMPACT_ATOMS: atom_id res chain seq x y z
N MET A 1 28.62 9.51 -0.33
CA MET A 1 27.63 9.11 0.69
C MET A 1 26.24 9.25 0.09
N THR A 2 25.41 8.21 0.14
CA THR A 2 24.06 8.20 -0.47
C THR A 2 23.00 8.03 0.62
N TYR A 3 21.89 8.74 0.52
CA TYR A 3 20.79 8.68 1.48
C TYR A 3 20.14 7.29 1.58
N LYS A 4 19.84 6.84 2.82
CA LYS A 4 19.12 5.59 3.12
C LYS A 4 18.10 5.85 4.23
N ARG A 5 16.85 5.45 4.01
CA ARG A 5 15.76 5.60 5.01
C ARG A 5 15.88 4.64 6.20
N GLN A 6 16.52 3.48 6.01
CA GLN A 6 16.64 2.41 7.02
C GLN A 6 15.27 1.93 7.56
N ILE A 7 14.33 1.63 6.66
CA ILE A 7 13.01 1.07 6.99
C ILE A 7 12.92 -0.34 6.40
N ASP A 8 12.87 -1.35 7.26
CA ASP A 8 12.90 -2.76 6.84
C ASP A 8 11.52 -3.30 6.41
N ARG A 9 10.43 -2.69 6.91
CA ARG A 9 9.05 -3.07 6.56
C ARG A 9 8.07 -1.92 6.70
N LEU A 10 6.94 -2.03 6.00
CA LEU A 10 5.78 -1.13 6.11
C LEU A 10 4.58 -1.86 6.72
N PRO A 11 3.69 -1.17 7.45
CA PRO A 11 2.41 -1.74 7.85
C PRO A 11 1.55 -2.11 6.64
N ILE A 12 0.91 -3.27 6.69
CA ILE A 12 0.06 -3.75 5.60
C ILE A 12 -1.29 -3.04 5.64
N VAL A 13 -1.80 -2.64 4.48
CA VAL A 13 -3.14 -2.05 4.33
C VAL A 13 -4.21 -3.11 4.64
N PRO A 14 -5.04 -2.94 5.67
CA PRO A 14 -6.08 -3.93 6.02
C PRO A 14 -7.19 -3.99 4.96
N ALA A 15 -7.88 -5.13 4.90
CA ALA A 15 -8.95 -5.37 3.92
C ALA A 15 -10.10 -4.34 4.01
N ASP A 16 -10.37 -3.81 5.21
CA ASP A 16 -11.41 -2.83 5.51
C ASP A 16 -10.92 -1.37 5.47
N ALA A 17 -9.70 -1.10 4.97
CA ALA A 17 -9.17 0.25 4.88
C ALA A 17 -10.09 1.17 4.06
N LYS A 18 -10.30 2.40 4.55
CA LYS A 18 -11.07 3.42 3.85
C LYS A 18 -10.28 3.91 2.64
N GLU A 19 -10.93 3.91 1.48
CA GLU A 19 -10.32 4.27 0.20
C GLU A 19 -10.77 5.66 -0.26
N HIS A 20 -9.81 6.43 -0.77
CA HIS A 20 -10.04 7.74 -1.34
C HIS A 20 -9.45 7.82 -2.75
N ASN A 21 -10.20 8.42 -3.67
CA ASN A 21 -9.69 8.77 -4.98
C ASN A 21 -8.87 10.04 -4.86
N VAL A 22 -7.62 10.01 -5.32
CA VAL A 22 -6.69 11.15 -5.23
C VAL A 22 -6.06 11.39 -6.60
N THR A 23 -6.13 12.61 -7.08
CA THR A 23 -5.36 13.03 -8.26
C THR A 23 -3.98 13.50 -7.80
N CYS A 24 -2.93 13.11 -8.53
CA CYS A 24 -1.56 13.56 -8.25
C CYS A 24 -1.49 15.08 -8.09
N HIS A 25 -0.85 15.56 -7.02
CA HIS A 25 -0.74 16.99 -6.71
C HIS A 25 0.21 17.75 -7.64
N PHE A 26 0.88 17.07 -8.57
CA PHE A 26 1.99 17.62 -9.33
C PHE A 26 1.59 17.92 -10.79
N CYS A 27 2.27 17.31 -11.75
CA CYS A 27 2.20 17.74 -13.15
C CYS A 27 0.81 17.59 -13.80
N ILE A 28 0.67 18.22 -14.95
CA ILE A 28 -0.58 18.30 -15.74
C ILE A 28 -1.18 16.94 -16.13
N ALA A 29 -0.39 15.87 -16.13
CA ALA A 29 -0.86 14.53 -16.46
C ALA A 29 -1.96 14.03 -15.48
N GLY A 30 -1.92 14.48 -14.22
CA GLY A 30 -2.98 14.19 -13.25
C GLY A 30 -3.17 12.71 -12.97
N CYS A 31 -2.08 11.94 -12.82
CA CYS A 31 -2.14 10.51 -12.56
C CYS A 31 -3.05 10.20 -11.35
N GLY A 32 -3.90 9.17 -11.49
CA GLY A 32 -4.81 8.73 -10.44
C GLY A 32 -4.12 7.86 -9.40
N TYR A 33 -4.44 8.09 -8.13
CA TYR A 33 -3.96 7.35 -6.98
C TYR A 33 -5.12 6.95 -6.06
N LYS A 34 -4.86 5.94 -5.23
CA LYS A 34 -5.72 5.54 -4.13
C LYS A 34 -5.00 5.84 -2.82
N ALA A 35 -5.62 6.62 -1.95
CA ALA A 35 -5.14 6.78 -0.58
C ALA A 35 -5.97 5.88 0.35
N TYR A 36 -5.29 4.93 1.00
CA TYR A 36 -5.89 4.04 1.98
C TYR A 36 -5.60 4.55 3.39
N THR A 37 -6.63 4.67 4.22
CA THR A 37 -6.51 5.11 5.61
C THR A 37 -7.17 4.10 6.56
N TRP A 38 -6.58 3.97 7.74
CA TRP A 38 -7.05 3.09 8.81
C TRP A 38 -6.58 3.62 10.16
N GLY A 39 -7.07 3.05 11.27
CA GLY A 39 -6.66 3.46 12.61
C GLY A 39 -5.22 3.06 12.93
N ILE A 40 -4.47 3.92 13.61
CA ILE A 40 -3.01 3.77 13.82
C ILE A 40 -2.58 2.44 14.48
N ASN A 41 -3.41 1.87 15.36
CA ASN A 41 -3.14 0.61 16.05
C ASN A 41 -3.73 -0.61 15.32
N LYS A 42 -4.16 -0.46 14.07
CA LYS A 42 -4.62 -1.55 13.19
C LYS A 42 -3.63 -1.73 12.05
N GLN A 43 -3.55 -2.96 11.54
CA GLN A 43 -2.86 -3.28 10.30
C GLN A 43 -3.50 -4.52 9.67
N GLY A 44 -3.32 -4.68 8.36
CA GLY A 44 -3.65 -5.90 7.66
C GLY A 44 -2.65 -7.02 7.96
N GLY A 45 -2.97 -8.21 7.46
CA GLY A 45 -2.11 -9.38 7.53
C GLY A 45 -1.64 -9.84 6.16
N THR A 46 -0.70 -10.78 6.15
CA THR A 46 -0.10 -11.29 4.91
C THR A 46 -1.02 -12.23 4.14
N GLU A 47 -2.01 -12.82 4.81
CA GLU A 47 -2.99 -13.70 4.18
C GLU A 47 -3.95 -12.90 3.26
N PRO A 48 -4.39 -13.48 2.13
CA PRO A 48 -5.29 -12.80 1.18
C PRO A 48 -6.54 -12.18 1.81
N GLY A 49 -7.15 -12.82 2.80
CA GLY A 49 -8.35 -12.29 3.47
C GLY A 49 -8.10 -11.07 4.37
N GLN A 50 -6.85 -10.74 4.65
CA GLN A 50 -6.46 -9.77 5.68
C GLN A 50 -5.82 -8.49 5.11
N ASN A 51 -5.66 -8.38 3.78
CA ASN A 51 -5.13 -7.20 3.13
C ASN A 51 -6.02 -6.73 1.98
N LYS A 52 -5.91 -5.43 1.66
CA LYS A 52 -6.72 -4.78 0.62
C LYS A 52 -6.52 -5.38 -0.78
N PHE A 53 -5.35 -5.97 -1.04
CA PHE A 53 -4.96 -6.49 -2.34
C PHE A 53 -5.45 -7.92 -2.61
N LYS A 54 -5.96 -8.60 -1.58
CA LYS A 54 -6.38 -10.01 -1.66
C LYS A 54 -5.28 -10.95 -2.15
N ALA A 55 -4.03 -10.64 -1.79
CA ALA A 55 -2.85 -11.37 -2.20
C ALA A 55 -2.17 -12.07 -1.02
N ASP A 56 -1.42 -13.13 -1.30
CA ASP A 56 -0.52 -13.77 -0.34
C ASP A 56 0.81 -13.00 -0.31
N LEU A 57 0.94 -12.12 0.69
CA LEU A 57 2.11 -11.25 0.85
C LEU A 57 3.29 -11.94 1.56
N THR A 58 3.18 -13.24 1.86
CA THR A 58 4.34 -14.04 2.30
C THR A 58 5.26 -14.40 1.13
N LYS A 59 4.77 -14.26 -0.11
CA LYS A 59 5.51 -14.56 -1.33
C LYS A 59 6.05 -13.29 -1.96
N GLN A 60 7.21 -13.42 -2.62
CA GLN A 60 7.75 -12.35 -3.44
C GLN A 60 6.80 -12.05 -4.60
N GLN A 61 6.47 -10.77 -4.79
CA GLN A 61 5.62 -10.33 -5.88
C GLN A 61 6.41 -10.23 -7.19
N GLY A 62 5.72 -10.47 -8.31
CA GLY A 62 6.28 -10.35 -9.66
C GLY A 62 6.40 -8.90 -10.13
N ALA A 63 6.85 -8.73 -11.37
CA ALA A 63 6.87 -7.43 -12.03
C ALA A 63 5.46 -6.85 -12.17
N GLU A 64 5.33 -5.52 -12.07
CA GLU A 64 4.05 -4.77 -12.19
C GLU A 64 2.93 -5.22 -11.22
N SER A 65 3.30 -5.77 -10.05
CA SER A 65 2.34 -6.12 -8.99
C SER A 65 1.55 -4.91 -8.51
N ALA A 66 0.23 -5.09 -8.36
CA ALA A 66 -0.64 -4.12 -7.72
C ALA A 66 -0.73 -4.30 -6.18
N ALA A 67 -0.09 -5.34 -5.65
CA ALA A 67 0.02 -5.70 -4.23
C ALA A 67 1.39 -5.33 -3.66
#